data_AF-A0A2U1M078-F1
#
_entry.id   AF-A0A2U1M078-F1
#
_cell.length_a   1.000
_cell.length_b   1.000
_cell.length_c   1.000
_cell.angle_alpha   90.00
_cell.angle_beta   90.00
_cell.angle_gamma   90.00
#
_symmetry.space_group_name_H-M   'P 1'
#
loop_
_entity.id
_entity.type
_entity.pdbx_description
1 polymer ?
#
loop_
_entity_poly.entity_id
_entity_poly.type
_entity_poly.pdbx_seq_one_letter_code
_entity_poly.pdbx_strand_id
1 'polypeptide(L)'
;MGDVVESLTDVAVVRNTQVLFKDYVKGYPTKSDMVVTSDGTIRLELPKDKDGVILIKNLYLSCDPYMRGRMTKDKKGSYVASFTPGSPLAGYGVAKVLESSHSDFKKGDFISGLTNWEEYSLITDPQSLIKIQHTDVPLSYYTGILGMAGMTAYVGFYEICSPKKTDAVFVSAASGAVGQLVGQFAKLLGCYVVGSAGSKEKVDLLKNKFGFDEAFNYKEEGDLDAALKRYFPDGIDIYFENVGGKMLDAVLSNMNVHARIAVCGMISQYNLNQHEGINNLIFLILKRIRMEGFLITDHYNLYPKFLNTVLPLIQEGKITYVEDIVDGLKNGPAALVGLFSGKNVGKQVVAIAHEYFPDGIDIYFENVGGKMLDAVLSNMNVHARIAVCGMISQYNLNQHEGINNLIFLILKRIRMEGFLITDHYHLYPKFLNTVLPLIQEGKITYVEDIVDGLKNGPAALVGLFSGKNVGKQVVAIAHE
;
A
#
# COMPACT_ATOMS: atom_id res chain seq x y z
N MET A 1 14.82 -56.79 -26.37
CA MET A 1 13.56 -56.03 -26.22
C MET A 1 13.68 -55.21 -24.95
N GLY A 2 14.42 -54.11 -25.07
CA GLY A 2 14.27 -53.01 -24.12
C GLY A 2 13.27 -52.07 -24.75
N ASP A 3 12.39 -51.50 -23.92
CA ASP A 3 11.99 -50.11 -24.06
C ASP A 3 11.71 -49.58 -22.66
N VAL A 4 12.55 -48.62 -22.31
CA VAL A 4 12.48 -47.78 -21.11
C VAL A 4 11.27 -46.87 -21.31
N VAL A 5 10.32 -46.92 -20.39
CA VAL A 5 9.26 -45.91 -20.30
C VAL A 5 9.88 -44.64 -19.73
N GLU A 6 10.39 -43.77 -20.60
CA GLU A 6 10.70 -42.38 -20.24
C GLU A 6 9.38 -41.66 -19.94
N SER A 7 9.17 -41.35 -18.66
CA SER A 7 8.08 -40.46 -18.23
C SER A 7 8.39 -39.04 -18.70
N LEU A 8 7.72 -38.59 -19.76
CA LEU A 8 7.66 -37.18 -20.14
C LEU A 8 6.79 -36.43 -19.11
N THR A 9 7.41 -35.96 -18.02
CA THR A 9 6.84 -34.86 -17.24
C THR A 9 7.07 -33.58 -18.04
N ASP A 10 6.07 -33.15 -18.81
CA ASP A 10 6.12 -31.86 -19.51
C ASP A 10 6.29 -30.74 -18.49
N VAL A 11 7.48 -30.15 -18.45
CA VAL A 11 7.75 -29.05 -17.54
C VAL A 11 7.22 -27.77 -18.16
N ALA A 12 6.27 -27.14 -17.49
CA ALA A 12 5.61 -25.94 -17.98
C ALA A 12 6.60 -24.78 -18.11
N VAL A 13 7.00 -24.47 -19.35
CA VAL A 13 7.57 -23.17 -19.72
C VAL A 13 6.42 -22.19 -19.90
N VAL A 14 6.42 -21.12 -19.12
CA VAL A 14 5.36 -20.10 -19.14
C VAL A 14 5.94 -18.76 -19.56
N ARG A 15 5.07 -17.87 -20.06
CA ARG A 15 5.43 -16.47 -20.25
C ARG A 15 5.70 -15.82 -18.89
N ASN A 16 6.66 -14.91 -18.86
CA ASN A 16 7.03 -14.15 -17.68
C ASN A 16 7.21 -12.69 -18.09
N THR A 17 6.20 -11.87 -17.84
CA THR A 17 6.25 -10.43 -18.08
C THR A 17 7.23 -9.79 -17.11
N GLN A 18 8.07 -8.89 -17.59
CA GLN A 18 9.13 -8.23 -16.82
C GLN A 18 9.11 -6.72 -17.05
N VAL A 19 9.60 -5.96 -16.07
CA VAL A 19 9.96 -4.54 -16.22
C VAL A 19 11.47 -4.41 -16.20
N LEU A 20 12.06 -4.22 -17.38
CA LEU A 20 13.49 -4.06 -17.54
C LEU A 20 13.92 -2.61 -17.29
N PHE A 21 15.05 -2.45 -16.61
CA PHE A 21 15.72 -1.17 -16.49
C PHE A 21 16.50 -0.86 -17.77
N LYS A 22 16.19 0.23 -18.47
CA LYS A 22 16.74 0.48 -19.81
C LYS A 22 18.19 0.95 -19.76
N ASP A 23 18.45 2.02 -19.01
CA ASP A 23 19.77 2.64 -18.85
C ASP A 23 19.77 3.57 -17.64
N TYR A 24 20.95 4.04 -17.22
CA TYR A 24 21.13 4.93 -16.09
C TYR A 24 20.45 6.29 -16.26
N VAL A 25 19.83 6.76 -15.17
CA VAL A 25 19.02 7.98 -15.15
C VAL A 25 19.76 9.12 -14.45
N LYS A 26 19.75 10.30 -15.08
CA LYS A 26 20.11 11.58 -14.47
C LYS A 26 18.86 12.42 -14.28
N GLY A 27 18.74 13.12 -13.16
CA GLY A 27 17.54 13.90 -12.84
C GLY A 27 16.32 13.04 -12.51
N TYR A 28 15.13 13.50 -12.89
CA TYR A 28 13.88 12.79 -12.65
C TYR A 28 13.74 11.56 -13.56
N PRO A 29 13.31 10.41 -13.04
CA PRO A 29 13.01 9.24 -13.86
C PRO A 29 11.72 9.47 -14.64
N THR A 30 11.65 8.84 -15.80
CA THR A 30 10.50 8.83 -16.71
C THR A 30 10.07 7.39 -16.98
N LYS A 31 8.87 7.22 -17.55
CA LYS A 31 8.39 5.88 -17.93
C LYS A 31 9.30 5.22 -18.97
N SER A 32 9.93 6.01 -19.85
CA SER A 32 10.81 5.52 -20.93
C SER A 32 12.15 4.98 -20.46
N ASP A 33 12.51 5.18 -19.20
CA ASP A 33 13.71 4.60 -18.58
C ASP A 33 13.50 3.12 -18.19
N MET A 34 12.27 2.62 -18.38
CA MET A 34 11.85 1.25 -18.08
C MET A 34 11.11 0.67 -19.28
N VAL A 35 11.27 -0.62 -19.53
CA VAL A 35 10.62 -1.33 -20.64
C VAL A 35 9.83 -2.50 -20.09
N VAL A 36 8.53 -2.54 -20.37
CA VAL A 36 7.69 -3.71 -20.08
C VAL A 36 7.80 -4.67 -21.26
N THR A 37 8.20 -5.92 -21.01
CA THR A 37 8.25 -6.98 -22.04
C THR A 37 7.49 -8.21 -21.56
N SER A 38 6.79 -8.87 -22.47
CA SER A 38 6.10 -10.15 -22.25
C SER A 38 6.68 -11.30 -23.07
N ASP A 39 7.85 -11.06 -23.69
CA ASP A 39 8.53 -12.05 -24.54
C ASP A 39 9.39 -13.02 -23.73
N GLY A 40 9.68 -12.67 -22.47
CA GLY A 40 10.39 -13.52 -21.53
C GLY A 40 9.61 -14.79 -21.21
N THR A 41 10.34 -15.89 -21.03
CA THR A 41 9.79 -17.17 -20.56
C THR A 41 10.57 -17.68 -19.37
N ILE A 42 9.91 -18.40 -18.49
CA ILE A 42 10.52 -19.07 -17.34
C ILE A 42 10.03 -20.50 -17.25
N ARG A 43 10.90 -21.41 -16.82
CA ARG A 43 10.56 -22.79 -16.53
C ARG A 43 10.05 -22.89 -15.10
N LEU A 44 8.87 -23.47 -14.89
CA LEU A 44 8.29 -23.65 -13.54
C LEU A 44 8.86 -24.88 -12.82
N GLU A 45 10.18 -24.98 -12.79
CA GLU A 45 10.92 -25.95 -11.99
C GLU A 45 12.22 -25.31 -11.45
N LEU A 46 12.80 -25.91 -10.42
CA LEU A 46 14.15 -25.53 -9.99
C LEU A 46 15.23 -26.04 -10.95
N PRO A 47 16.31 -25.26 -11.16
CA PRO A 47 17.52 -25.77 -11.81
C PRO A 47 18.12 -26.92 -10.99
N LYS A 48 18.39 -28.06 -11.65
CA LYS A 48 18.91 -29.28 -10.99
C LYS A 48 20.34 -29.13 -10.45
N ASP A 49 21.06 -28.12 -10.89
CA ASP A 49 22.46 -27.83 -10.56
C ASP A 49 22.62 -26.81 -9.42
N LYS A 50 21.52 -26.34 -8.82
CA LYS A 50 21.54 -25.31 -7.78
C LYS A 50 20.80 -25.71 -6.52
N ASP A 51 21.51 -25.64 -5.39
CA ASP A 51 20.96 -25.83 -4.06
C ASP A 51 20.63 -24.48 -3.39
N GLY A 52 19.68 -24.49 -2.46
CA GLY A 52 19.30 -23.30 -1.70
C GLY A 52 18.54 -22.25 -2.51
N VAL A 53 17.97 -22.61 -3.65
CA VAL A 53 17.23 -21.71 -4.55
C VAL A 53 15.72 -21.86 -4.37
N ILE A 54 14.99 -20.79 -4.67
CA ILE A 54 13.53 -20.75 -4.52
C ILE A 54 12.91 -20.17 -5.78
N LEU A 55 11.95 -20.88 -6.36
CA LEU A 55 11.10 -20.37 -7.42
C LEU A 55 9.81 -19.80 -6.83
N ILE A 56 9.52 -18.54 -7.14
CA ILE A 56 8.41 -17.80 -6.56
C ILE A 56 7.52 -17.19 -7.65
N LYS A 57 6.23 -17.01 -7.33
CA LYS A 57 5.28 -16.19 -8.08
C LYS A 57 5.08 -14.87 -7.34
N ASN A 58 5.45 -13.76 -7.95
CA ASN A 58 5.27 -12.44 -7.35
C ASN A 58 3.79 -12.05 -7.39
N LEU A 59 3.28 -11.55 -6.26
CA LEU A 59 1.88 -11.15 -6.09
C LEU A 59 1.75 -9.64 -6.04
N TYR A 60 2.60 -9.00 -5.24
CA TYR A 60 2.62 -7.55 -5.04
C TYR A 60 4.06 -7.03 -5.07
N LEU A 61 4.26 -5.85 -5.68
CA LEU A 61 5.52 -5.12 -5.64
C LEU A 61 5.33 -3.78 -4.98
N SER A 62 6.37 -3.35 -4.28
CA SER A 62 6.48 -2.05 -3.66
C SER A 62 7.13 -1.04 -4.62
N CYS A 63 6.54 0.15 -4.74
CA CYS A 63 7.24 1.30 -5.29
C CYS A 63 7.81 2.11 -4.13
N ASP A 64 9.14 2.15 -3.99
CA ASP A 64 9.81 2.89 -2.92
C ASP A 64 10.76 3.98 -3.46
N PRO A 65 10.82 5.16 -2.81
CA PRO A 65 11.66 6.27 -3.29
C PRO A 65 13.15 5.94 -3.45
N TYR A 66 13.70 5.04 -2.63
CA TYR A 66 15.11 4.66 -2.70
C TYR A 66 15.50 3.99 -4.02
N MET A 67 14.53 3.38 -4.72
CA MET A 67 14.75 2.72 -6.00
C MET A 67 15.33 3.68 -7.04
N ARG A 68 15.00 4.97 -6.98
CA ARG A 68 15.62 5.98 -7.86
C ARG A 68 17.13 6.07 -7.64
N GLY A 69 17.61 5.97 -6.41
CA GLY A 69 19.06 5.97 -6.13
C GLY A 69 19.80 4.86 -6.88
N ARG A 70 19.15 3.70 -7.06
CA ARG A 70 19.68 2.55 -7.80
C ARG A 70 19.69 2.74 -9.31
N MET A 71 18.92 3.69 -9.84
CA MET A 71 18.93 4.02 -11.28
C MET A 71 20.13 4.90 -11.68
N THR A 72 20.97 5.33 -10.73
CA THR A 72 22.20 6.08 -11.02
C THR A 72 23.39 5.14 -11.06
N LYS A 73 24.26 5.29 -12.06
CA LYS A 73 25.51 4.52 -12.17
C LYS A 73 26.46 4.84 -11.02
N ASP A 74 26.97 3.80 -10.35
CA ASP A 74 28.05 3.88 -9.35
C ASP A 74 27.88 5.01 -8.33
N LYS A 75 26.67 5.12 -7.74
CA LYS A 75 26.36 6.17 -6.77
C LYS A 75 27.23 5.99 -5.52
N LYS A 76 28.28 6.81 -5.39
CA LYS A 76 29.20 6.81 -4.24
C LYS A 76 28.44 6.90 -2.93
N GLY A 77 28.81 6.06 -1.96
CA GLY A 77 28.20 6.03 -0.62
C GLY A 77 26.78 5.45 -0.57
N SER A 78 26.31 4.77 -1.62
CA SER A 78 25.02 4.07 -1.57
C SER A 78 25.13 2.77 -0.77
N TYR A 79 24.12 2.50 0.06
CA TYR A 79 23.97 1.27 0.85
C TYR A 79 23.37 0.10 0.04
N VAL A 80 23.01 0.33 -1.23
CA VAL A 80 22.43 -0.69 -2.10
C VAL A 80 22.98 -0.54 -3.52
N ALA A 81 23.28 -1.67 -4.17
CA ALA A 81 23.86 -1.68 -5.51
C ALA A 81 22.90 -1.07 -6.55
N SER A 82 23.49 -0.36 -7.54
CA SER A 82 22.75 0.14 -8.70
C SER A 82 22.09 -0.99 -9.50
N PHE A 83 21.02 -0.66 -10.21
CA PHE A 83 20.41 -1.56 -11.17
C PHE A 83 21.33 -1.79 -12.37
N THR A 84 21.17 -2.96 -12.99
CA THR A 84 21.90 -3.35 -14.20
C THR A 84 21.02 -3.06 -15.42
N PRO A 85 21.46 -2.22 -16.37
CA PRO A 85 20.76 -2.01 -17.63
C PRO A 85 20.47 -3.34 -18.36
N GLY A 86 19.29 -3.46 -18.93
CA GLY A 86 18.78 -4.66 -19.60
C GLY A 86 18.26 -5.76 -18.66
N SER A 87 18.41 -5.62 -17.34
CA SER A 87 17.88 -6.59 -16.36
C SER A 87 16.55 -6.11 -15.77
N PRO A 88 15.71 -7.02 -15.23
CA PRO A 88 14.54 -6.64 -14.46
C PRO A 88 14.90 -5.68 -13.31
N LEU A 89 14.03 -4.70 -13.04
CA LEU A 89 14.12 -3.93 -11.80
C LEU A 89 13.99 -4.84 -10.59
N ALA A 90 14.59 -4.48 -9.47
CA ALA A 90 14.47 -5.21 -8.21
C ALA A 90 13.97 -4.29 -7.09
N GLY A 91 13.09 -4.80 -6.24
CA GLY A 91 12.50 -4.06 -5.13
C GLY A 91 11.84 -4.98 -4.13
N TYR A 92 11.27 -4.41 -3.08
CA TYR A 92 10.51 -5.21 -2.11
C TYR A 92 9.20 -5.70 -2.73
N GLY A 93 8.81 -6.91 -2.40
CA GLY A 93 7.56 -7.51 -2.85
C GLY A 93 7.06 -8.61 -1.93
N VAL A 94 5.90 -9.14 -2.28
CA VAL A 94 5.27 -10.29 -1.65
C VAL A 94 5.05 -11.34 -2.72
N ALA A 95 5.39 -12.58 -2.40
CA ALA A 95 5.36 -13.68 -3.34
C ALA A 95 4.93 -14.99 -2.69
N LYS A 96 4.53 -15.94 -3.54
CA LYS A 96 4.19 -17.31 -3.15
C LYS A 96 5.26 -18.27 -3.66
N VAL A 97 5.73 -19.16 -2.79
CA VAL A 97 6.72 -20.18 -3.15
C VAL A 97 6.06 -21.25 -4.01
N LEU A 98 6.59 -21.48 -5.22
CA LEU A 98 6.15 -22.54 -6.12
C LEU A 98 6.96 -23.81 -5.93
N GLU A 99 8.27 -23.66 -5.72
CA GLU A 99 9.21 -24.75 -5.46
C GLU A 99 10.43 -24.19 -4.70
N SER A 100 11.04 -25.00 -3.84
CA SER A 100 12.18 -24.60 -3.01
C SER A 100 13.11 -25.79 -2.77
N SER A 101 14.42 -25.56 -2.94
CA SER A 101 15.47 -26.46 -2.45
C SER A 101 16.13 -25.94 -1.16
N HIS A 102 15.61 -24.84 -0.59
CA HIS A 102 16.01 -24.29 0.71
C HIS A 102 15.11 -24.82 1.84
N SER A 103 15.68 -25.30 2.96
CA SER A 103 14.96 -25.97 4.05
C SER A 103 13.89 -25.12 4.74
N ASP A 104 14.10 -23.81 4.83
CA ASP A 104 13.23 -22.91 5.59
C ASP A 104 11.92 -22.55 4.84
N PHE A 105 11.89 -22.83 3.54
CA PHE A 105 10.79 -22.48 2.64
C PHE A 105 10.26 -23.72 1.92
N LYS A 106 8.93 -23.85 1.87
CA LYS A 106 8.22 -24.93 1.19
C LYS A 106 7.22 -24.36 0.20
N LYS A 107 6.86 -25.18 -0.80
CA LYS A 107 5.79 -24.87 -1.75
C LYS A 107 4.52 -24.44 -1.00
N GLY A 108 3.90 -23.35 -1.46
CA GLY A 108 2.70 -22.77 -0.89
C GLY A 108 2.94 -21.70 0.18
N ASP A 109 4.16 -21.57 0.71
CA ASP A 109 4.48 -20.49 1.65
C ASP A 109 4.33 -19.11 0.99
N PHE A 110 3.87 -18.13 1.77
CA PHE A 110 3.97 -16.72 1.40
C PHE A 110 5.23 -16.12 2.01
N ILE A 111 5.90 -15.25 1.25
CA ILE A 111 7.13 -14.59 1.65
C ILE A 111 7.08 -13.10 1.31
N SER A 112 7.86 -12.31 2.04
CA SER A 112 8.17 -10.92 1.70
C SER A 112 9.69 -10.72 1.65
N GLY A 113 10.14 -9.80 0.80
CA GLY A 113 11.57 -9.52 0.66
C GLY A 113 11.91 -8.91 -0.69
N LEU A 114 13.20 -8.86 -1.01
CA LEU A 114 13.66 -8.38 -2.31
C LEU A 114 13.35 -9.42 -3.40
N THR A 115 12.69 -8.97 -4.46
CA THR A 115 12.39 -9.74 -5.66
C THR A 115 12.53 -8.85 -6.89
N ASN A 116 12.45 -9.45 -8.07
CA ASN A 116 12.45 -8.75 -9.34
C ASN A 116 11.04 -8.29 -9.71
N TRP A 117 10.97 -7.26 -10.55
CA TRP A 117 9.76 -6.75 -11.16
C TRP A 117 9.38 -7.61 -12.36
N GLU A 118 8.86 -8.80 -12.05
CA GLU A 118 8.44 -9.84 -13.00
C GLU A 118 7.33 -10.70 -12.40
N GLU A 119 6.66 -11.55 -13.19
CA GLU A 119 5.58 -12.42 -12.68
C GLU A 119 6.12 -13.58 -11.83
N TYR A 120 7.29 -14.12 -12.19
CA TYR A 120 7.97 -15.21 -11.51
C TYR A 120 9.46 -14.92 -11.38
N SER A 121 10.03 -15.19 -10.20
CA SER A 121 11.46 -15.00 -9.95
C SER A 121 12.10 -16.32 -9.50
N LEU A 122 13.33 -16.57 -9.94
CA LEU A 122 14.22 -17.55 -9.31
C LEU A 122 15.15 -16.81 -8.34
N ILE A 123 14.92 -16.97 -7.05
CA ILE A 123 15.75 -16.39 -6.00
C ILE A 123 16.91 -17.33 -5.71
N THR A 124 18.14 -16.82 -5.87
CA THR A 124 19.38 -17.58 -5.64
C THR A 124 20.03 -17.31 -4.29
N ASP A 125 19.61 -16.24 -3.62
CA ASP A 125 20.02 -15.90 -2.25
C ASP A 125 18.78 -15.56 -1.42
N PRO A 126 18.19 -16.55 -0.74
CA PRO A 126 16.96 -16.36 0.01
C PRO A 126 17.17 -15.77 1.41
N GLN A 127 18.40 -15.42 1.82
CA GLN A 127 18.71 -14.98 3.19
C GLN A 127 17.94 -13.71 3.61
N SER A 128 17.59 -12.86 2.66
CA SER A 128 16.84 -11.63 2.90
C SER A 128 15.31 -11.82 2.87
N LEU A 129 14.83 -13.03 2.58
CA LEU A 129 13.40 -13.34 2.53
C LEU A 129 12.86 -13.64 3.92
N ILE A 130 11.69 -13.08 4.21
CA ILE A 130 10.95 -13.30 5.44
C ILE A 130 9.72 -14.13 5.10
N LYS A 131 9.56 -15.26 5.78
CA LYS A 131 8.34 -16.06 5.70
C LYS A 131 7.19 -15.34 6.40
N ILE A 132 6.07 -15.18 5.68
CA ILE A 132 4.86 -14.57 6.21
C ILE A 132 4.13 -15.60 7.07
N GLN A 133 3.98 -15.30 8.36
CA GLN A 133 3.30 -16.17 9.34
C GLN A 133 1.83 -15.77 9.56
N HIS A 134 1.51 -14.48 9.42
CA HIS A 134 0.16 -13.94 9.64
C HIS A 134 -0.49 -13.64 8.30
N THR A 135 -1.39 -14.54 7.87
CA THR A 135 -2.18 -14.42 6.64
C THR A 135 -3.63 -14.02 6.90
N ASP A 136 -3.98 -13.72 8.15
CA ASP A 136 -5.27 -13.15 8.60
C ASP A 136 -5.39 -11.64 8.31
N VAL A 137 -4.37 -11.06 7.70
CA VAL A 137 -4.31 -9.67 7.22
C VAL A 137 -4.00 -9.66 5.72
N PRO A 138 -4.39 -8.61 4.97
CA PRO A 138 -4.11 -8.53 3.54
C PRO A 138 -2.63 -8.73 3.22
N LEU A 139 -2.30 -9.61 2.27
CA LEU A 139 -0.91 -9.89 1.88
C LEU A 139 -0.19 -8.62 1.37
N SER A 140 -0.90 -7.67 0.77
CA SER A 140 -0.34 -6.38 0.32
C SER A 140 0.33 -5.60 1.45
N TYR A 141 -0.13 -5.76 2.70
CA TYR A 141 0.41 -5.05 3.86
C TYR A 141 1.89 -5.33 4.10
N TYR A 142 2.40 -6.49 3.68
CA TYR A 142 3.83 -6.85 3.78
C TYR A 142 4.72 -6.10 2.77
N THR A 143 4.14 -5.37 1.81
CA THR A 143 4.89 -4.38 1.02
C THR A 143 5.03 -3.03 1.75
N GLY A 144 4.30 -2.84 2.83
CA GLY A 144 4.02 -1.55 3.45
C GLY A 144 4.03 -1.59 4.98
N ILE A 145 2.85 -1.50 5.61
CA ILE A 145 2.65 -1.41 7.07
C ILE A 145 3.24 -2.58 7.85
N LEU A 146 3.31 -3.79 7.30
CA LEU A 146 3.96 -4.95 7.92
C LEU A 146 5.33 -5.25 7.30
N GLY A 147 5.74 -4.47 6.29
CA GLY A 147 7.00 -4.61 5.60
C GLY A 147 8.02 -3.55 5.99
N MET A 148 8.93 -3.28 5.05
CA MET A 148 10.03 -2.33 5.23
C MET A 148 9.56 -0.91 5.65
N ALA A 149 8.47 -0.41 5.08
CA ALA A 149 7.98 0.94 5.38
C ALA A 149 7.43 1.06 6.81
N GLY A 150 6.65 0.08 7.26
CA GLY A 150 6.16 0.04 8.64
C GLY A 150 7.27 -0.13 9.66
N MET A 151 8.24 -1.01 9.37
CA MET A 151 9.42 -1.19 10.20
C MET A 151 10.22 0.11 10.31
N THR A 152 10.37 0.85 9.19
CA THR A 152 11.06 2.15 9.15
C THR A 152 10.36 3.19 10.02
N ALA A 153 9.02 3.25 9.97
CA ALA A 153 8.24 4.13 10.84
C ALA A 153 8.42 3.77 12.32
N TYR A 154 8.37 2.47 12.66
CA TYR A 154 8.52 1.97 14.02
C TYR A 154 9.89 2.31 14.61
N VAL A 155 10.98 1.94 13.91
CA VAL A 155 12.35 2.18 14.37
C VAL A 155 12.64 3.68 14.45
N GLY A 156 12.34 4.42 13.37
CA GLY A 156 12.58 5.85 13.32
C GLY A 156 11.84 6.61 14.43
N PHE A 157 10.61 6.22 14.73
CA PHE A 157 9.85 6.88 15.78
C PHE A 157 10.28 6.41 17.18
N TYR A 158 10.18 5.12 17.51
CA TYR A 158 10.39 4.65 18.87
C TYR A 158 11.85 4.59 19.29
N GLU A 159 12.75 4.15 18.40
CA GLU A 159 14.16 3.94 18.73
C GLU A 159 14.97 5.22 18.46
N ILE A 160 14.82 5.83 17.27
CA ILE A 160 15.61 7.01 16.89
C ILE A 160 15.10 8.30 17.56
N CYS A 161 13.80 8.59 17.55
CA CYS A 161 13.29 9.82 18.20
C CYS A 161 13.19 9.71 19.72
N SER A 162 13.05 8.49 20.25
CA SER A 162 12.84 8.20 21.68
C SER A 162 11.73 9.09 22.28
N PRO A 163 10.47 8.88 21.88
CA PRO A 163 9.40 9.84 22.06
C PRO A 163 8.83 9.81 23.47
N LYS A 164 8.29 10.95 23.91
CA LYS A 164 7.61 11.18 25.17
C LYS A 164 6.20 11.67 24.88
N LYS A 165 5.25 11.38 25.78
CA LYS A 165 3.85 11.77 25.61
C LYS A 165 3.65 13.28 25.41
N THR A 166 4.55 14.10 25.95
CA THR A 166 4.47 15.57 25.89
C THR A 166 5.12 16.17 24.64
N ASP A 167 5.75 15.37 23.78
CA ASP A 167 6.45 15.91 22.61
C ASP A 167 5.47 16.46 21.55
N ALA A 168 5.82 17.59 20.96
CA ALA A 168 5.25 18.09 19.71
C ALA A 168 6.00 17.49 18.51
N VAL A 169 5.27 16.78 17.65
CA VAL A 169 5.83 15.97 16.55
C VAL A 169 5.43 16.56 15.20
N PHE A 170 6.43 16.88 14.38
CA PHE A 170 6.23 17.22 12.97
C PHE A 170 6.63 16.06 12.06
N VAL A 171 5.82 15.76 11.05
CA VAL A 171 6.10 14.72 10.05
C VAL A 171 6.03 15.35 8.64
N SER A 172 7.12 15.26 7.88
CA SER A 172 7.11 15.62 6.46
C SER A 172 6.70 14.44 5.58
N ALA A 173 6.10 14.71 4.42
CA ALA A 173 5.46 13.68 3.58
C ALA A 173 4.49 12.79 4.38
N ALA A 174 3.70 13.41 5.27
CA ALA A 174 2.96 12.72 6.33
C ALA A 174 1.88 11.76 5.81
N SER A 175 1.33 11.99 4.61
CA SER A 175 0.34 11.09 4.01
C SER A 175 0.96 9.91 3.24
N GLY A 176 2.29 9.77 3.25
CA GLY A 176 3.01 8.71 2.56
C GLY A 176 3.03 7.41 3.35
N ALA A 177 3.72 6.39 2.82
CA ALA A 177 3.81 5.07 3.43
C ALA A 177 4.35 5.08 4.88
N VAL A 178 5.47 5.78 5.11
CA VAL A 178 6.12 5.87 6.43
C VAL A 178 5.41 6.92 7.30
N GLY A 179 5.19 8.12 6.76
CA GLY A 179 4.64 9.26 7.50
C GLY A 179 3.26 8.99 8.12
N GLN A 180 2.39 8.25 7.42
CA GLN A 180 1.03 7.99 7.93
C GLN A 180 1.06 7.11 9.19
N LEU A 181 2.08 6.24 9.31
CA LEU A 181 2.27 5.35 10.46
C LEU A 181 2.95 6.09 11.61
N VAL A 182 3.98 6.89 11.32
CA VAL A 182 4.66 7.71 12.33
C VAL A 182 3.67 8.61 13.07
N GLY A 183 2.79 9.30 12.34
CA GLY A 183 1.79 10.16 12.95
C GLY A 183 0.84 9.39 13.85
N GLN A 184 0.34 8.23 13.40
CA GLN A 184 -0.55 7.40 14.21
C GLN A 184 0.17 6.82 15.45
N PHE A 185 1.42 6.38 15.34
CA PHE A 185 2.22 5.97 16.49
C PHE A 185 2.40 7.10 17.51
N ALA A 186 2.64 8.32 17.04
CA ALA A 186 2.73 9.49 17.89
C ALA A 186 1.38 9.84 18.55
N LYS A 187 0.27 9.77 17.82
CA LYS A 187 -1.08 9.96 18.37
C LYS A 187 -1.43 8.90 19.43
N LEU A 188 -1.13 7.63 19.16
CA LEU A 188 -1.35 6.53 20.11
C LEU A 188 -0.50 6.68 21.39
N LEU A 189 0.68 7.30 21.28
CA LEU A 189 1.52 7.63 22.44
C LEU A 189 0.98 8.82 23.26
N GLY A 190 0.14 9.67 22.65
CA GLY A 190 -0.45 10.86 23.26
C GLY A 190 0.23 12.18 22.87
N CYS A 191 1.07 12.18 21.84
CA CYS A 191 1.76 13.38 21.37
C CYS A 191 0.80 14.33 20.61
N TYR A 192 1.21 15.60 20.52
CA TYR A 192 0.64 16.56 19.55
C TYR A 192 1.35 16.36 18.21
N VAL A 193 0.60 16.21 17.12
CA VAL A 193 1.13 15.76 15.82
C VAL A 193 0.62 16.64 14.68
N VAL A 194 1.56 17.19 13.92
CA VAL A 194 1.28 17.98 12.72
C VAL A 194 1.96 17.37 11.50
N GLY A 195 1.24 17.30 10.38
CA GLY A 195 1.73 16.73 9.13
C GLY A 195 1.78 17.73 7.99
N SER A 196 2.80 17.63 7.12
CA SER A 196 2.78 18.32 5.83
C SER A 196 2.57 17.34 4.66
N ALA A 197 1.73 17.74 3.71
CA ALA A 197 1.47 17.01 2.47
C ALA A 197 1.38 17.95 1.26
N GLY A 198 1.32 17.40 0.04
CA GLY A 198 1.44 18.17 -1.20
C GLY A 198 0.14 18.47 -1.94
N SER A 199 -1.02 18.32 -1.29
CA SER A 199 -2.37 18.56 -1.85
C SER A 199 -3.42 18.62 -0.75
N LYS A 200 -4.53 19.32 -0.99
CA LYS A 200 -5.69 19.37 -0.08
C LYS A 200 -6.24 17.98 0.31
N GLU A 201 -6.43 17.08 -0.65
CA GLU A 201 -6.92 15.71 -0.40
C GLU A 201 -6.09 14.98 0.67
N LYS A 202 -4.77 15.07 0.57
CA LYS A 202 -3.83 14.47 1.53
C LYS A 202 -3.87 15.15 2.90
N VAL A 203 -4.11 16.46 2.95
CA VAL A 203 -4.30 17.19 4.22
C VAL A 203 -5.59 16.73 4.90
N ASP A 204 -6.69 16.62 4.14
CA ASP A 204 -7.96 16.13 4.65
C ASP A 204 -7.82 14.67 5.15
N LEU A 205 -7.06 13.83 4.44
CA LEU A 205 -6.75 12.46 4.87
C LEU A 205 -5.99 12.42 6.21
N LEU A 206 -5.01 13.30 6.40
CA LEU A 206 -4.23 13.39 7.64
C LEU A 206 -5.11 13.69 8.84
N LYS A 207 -5.99 14.69 8.73
CA LYS A 207 -6.87 15.10 9.83
C LYS A 207 -7.99 14.09 10.07
N ASN A 208 -8.68 13.68 9.00
CA ASN A 208 -9.94 12.94 9.13
C ASN A 208 -9.74 11.42 9.28
N LYS A 209 -8.70 10.85 8.66
CA LYS A 209 -8.49 9.39 8.65
C LYS A 209 -7.33 8.94 9.55
N PHE A 210 -6.26 9.71 9.62
CA PHE A 210 -5.07 9.36 10.40
C PHE A 210 -5.02 10.02 11.79
N GLY A 211 -5.95 10.93 12.09
CA GLY A 211 -6.10 11.55 13.41
C GLY A 211 -4.98 12.52 13.79
N PHE A 212 -4.27 13.10 12.80
CA PHE A 212 -3.34 14.21 13.06
C PHE A 212 -4.10 15.40 13.64
N ASP A 213 -3.50 16.11 14.60
CA ASP A 213 -4.13 17.29 15.20
C ASP A 213 -4.27 18.39 14.15
N GLU A 214 -3.19 18.64 13.41
CA GLU A 214 -3.18 19.60 12.32
C GLU A 214 -2.42 19.08 11.10
N ALA A 215 -2.74 19.65 9.93
CA ALA A 215 -1.99 19.39 8.71
C ALA A 215 -2.08 20.57 7.75
N PHE A 216 -1.07 20.72 6.90
CA PHE A 216 -1.03 21.79 5.89
C PHE A 216 -0.45 21.34 4.55
N ASN A 217 -0.85 22.04 3.49
CA ASN A 217 -0.32 21.82 2.15
C ASN A 217 0.93 22.67 1.92
N TYR A 218 2.12 22.07 1.97
CA TYR A 218 3.37 22.81 1.86
C TYR A 218 3.54 23.55 0.52
N LYS A 219 2.79 23.17 -0.52
CA LYS A 219 2.84 23.83 -1.84
C LYS A 219 2.06 25.15 -1.90
N GLU A 220 1.18 25.38 -0.94
CA GLU A 220 0.36 26.59 -0.84
C GLU A 220 0.96 27.62 0.13
N GLU A 221 1.99 27.24 0.89
CA GLU A 221 2.67 28.13 1.83
C GLU A 221 3.75 28.96 1.12
N GLY A 222 3.63 30.29 1.17
CA GLY A 222 4.67 31.20 0.69
C GLY A 222 5.89 31.28 1.62
N ASP A 223 5.70 30.91 2.90
CA ASP A 223 6.74 30.91 3.93
C ASP A 223 6.55 29.71 4.87
N LEU A 224 7.49 28.76 4.81
CA LEU A 224 7.45 27.56 5.63
C LEU A 224 7.75 27.83 7.11
N ASP A 225 8.54 28.85 7.45
CA ASP A 225 8.83 29.21 8.84
C ASP A 225 7.56 29.75 9.52
N ALA A 226 6.87 30.67 8.84
CA ALA A 226 5.59 31.20 9.32
C ALA A 226 4.51 30.10 9.43
N ALA A 227 4.47 29.18 8.46
CA ALA A 227 3.56 28.04 8.52
C ALA A 227 3.84 27.15 9.73
N LEU A 228 5.10 26.79 9.99
CA LEU A 228 5.48 25.97 11.14
C LEU A 228 5.13 26.67 12.46
N LYS A 229 5.42 27.97 12.63
CA LYS A 229 5.06 28.72 13.85
C LYS A 229 3.56 28.76 14.12
N ARG A 230 2.73 28.78 13.06
CA ARG A 230 1.27 28.77 13.18
C ARG A 230 0.76 27.49 13.85
N TYR A 231 1.40 26.36 13.59
CA TYR A 231 1.02 25.05 14.17
C TYR A 231 1.85 24.66 15.39
N PHE A 232 3.04 25.25 15.55
CA PHE A 232 3.96 24.99 16.66
C PHE A 232 4.36 26.30 17.36
N PRO A 233 3.42 26.99 18.03
CA PRO A 233 3.74 28.24 18.74
C PRO A 233 4.80 28.03 19.83
N ASP A 234 4.84 26.84 20.43
CA ASP A 234 5.80 26.43 21.47
C ASP A 234 6.97 25.59 20.92
N GLY A 235 7.12 25.52 19.59
CA GLY A 235 8.20 24.81 18.91
C GLY A 235 7.99 23.30 18.72
N ILE A 236 8.98 22.66 18.09
CA ILE A 236 8.94 21.24 17.65
C ILE A 236 9.93 20.40 18.46
N ASP A 237 9.48 19.31 19.09
CA ASP A 237 10.34 18.41 19.87
C ASP A 237 10.89 17.25 19.05
N ILE A 238 10.10 16.78 18.08
CA ILE A 238 10.48 15.70 17.16
C ILE A 238 10.15 16.12 15.73
N TYR A 239 11.11 15.98 14.84
CA TYR A 239 10.88 16.02 13.41
C TYR A 239 11.21 14.66 12.78
N PHE A 240 10.20 14.02 12.17
CA PHE A 240 10.42 12.86 11.34
C PHE A 240 10.64 13.31 9.89
N GLU A 241 11.90 13.24 9.44
CA GLU A 241 12.39 13.84 8.20
C GLU A 241 12.34 12.84 7.04
N ASN A 242 11.45 13.08 6.07
CA ASN A 242 11.28 12.31 4.83
C ASN A 242 11.61 13.10 3.53
N VAL A 243 11.79 14.41 3.62
CA VAL A 243 11.79 15.37 2.51
C VAL A 243 13.11 16.10 2.32
N GLY A 244 13.74 16.65 3.36
CA GLY A 244 14.94 17.48 3.29
C GLY A 244 14.68 18.89 2.72
N GLY A 245 15.74 19.51 2.21
CA GLY A 245 15.68 20.80 1.52
C GLY A 245 15.13 21.94 2.39
N LYS A 246 14.36 22.84 1.79
CA LYS A 246 13.78 24.02 2.47
C LYS A 246 12.93 23.69 3.70
N MET A 247 12.25 22.54 3.72
CA MET A 247 11.46 22.13 4.89
C MET A 247 12.38 21.87 6.08
N LEU A 248 13.48 21.13 5.89
CA LEU A 248 14.47 20.90 6.94
C LEU A 248 15.04 22.22 7.48
N ASP A 249 15.40 23.13 6.57
CA ASP A 249 15.98 24.42 6.93
C ASP A 249 15.03 25.27 7.77
N ALA A 250 13.72 25.23 7.46
CA ALA A 250 12.68 25.89 8.25
C ALA A 250 12.43 25.21 9.60
N VAL A 251 12.45 23.87 9.64
CA VAL A 251 12.23 23.12 10.90
C VAL A 251 13.34 23.38 11.92
N LEU A 252 14.62 23.43 11.51
CA LEU A 252 15.75 23.72 12.41
C LEU A 252 15.53 25.00 13.25
N SER A 253 14.98 26.04 12.62
CA SER A 253 14.65 27.32 13.27
C SER A 253 13.47 27.24 14.24
N ASN A 254 12.57 26.26 14.09
CA ASN A 254 11.35 26.08 14.89
C ASN A 254 11.44 24.95 15.92
N MET A 255 12.56 24.22 15.97
CA MET A 255 12.78 23.15 16.93
C MET A 255 12.98 23.67 18.36
N ASN A 256 12.68 22.83 19.36
CA ASN A 256 12.93 23.08 20.76
C ASN A 256 14.36 22.70 21.18
N VAL A 257 14.74 23.13 22.39
CA VAL A 257 16.00 22.70 22.99
C VAL A 257 15.93 21.19 23.29
N HIS A 258 16.98 20.44 22.93
CA HIS A 258 17.06 18.97 23.01
C HIS A 258 16.07 18.21 22.10
N ALA A 259 15.52 18.88 21.09
CA ALA A 259 14.68 18.24 20.09
C ALA A 259 15.47 17.23 19.22
N ARG A 260 14.75 16.36 18.53
CA ARG A 260 15.32 15.21 17.79
C ARG A 260 14.80 15.18 16.36
N ILE A 261 15.71 14.88 15.42
CA ILE A 261 15.38 14.67 14.01
C ILE A 261 15.79 13.26 13.63
N ALA A 262 14.81 12.42 13.29
CA ALA A 262 15.08 11.14 12.63
C ALA A 262 15.12 11.36 11.12
N VAL A 263 16.31 11.30 10.53
CA VAL A 263 16.55 11.47 9.10
C VAL A 263 16.27 10.15 8.39
N CYS A 264 14.99 9.94 8.06
CA CYS A 264 14.53 8.76 7.34
C CYS A 264 14.80 8.87 5.83
N GLY A 265 14.65 10.06 5.26
CA GLY A 265 14.84 10.29 3.84
C GLY A 265 14.84 11.78 3.49
N MET A 266 15.30 12.09 2.28
CA MET A 266 15.34 13.46 1.77
C MET A 266 14.84 13.51 0.32
N ILE A 267 13.59 13.08 0.09
CA ILE A 267 13.08 12.82 -1.28
C ILE A 267 13.13 14.05 -2.21
N SER A 268 13.09 15.27 -1.68
CA SER A 268 13.21 16.49 -2.48
C SER A 268 14.56 16.59 -3.21
N GLN A 269 15.58 15.92 -2.69
CA GLN A 269 16.96 16.01 -3.20
C GLN A 269 17.29 14.91 -4.22
N TYR A 270 16.49 13.84 -4.30
CA TYR A 270 16.87 12.60 -5.01
C TYR A 270 17.05 12.74 -6.52
N ASN A 271 16.40 13.75 -7.12
CA ASN A 271 16.39 13.99 -8.55
C ASN A 271 17.08 15.31 -8.94
N LEU A 272 17.71 16.01 -7.99
CA LEU A 272 18.42 17.25 -8.29
C LEU A 272 19.84 16.94 -8.76
N ASN A 273 20.32 17.69 -9.76
CA ASN A 273 21.73 17.60 -10.18
C ASN A 273 22.67 18.25 -9.14
N GLN A 274 22.16 19.24 -8.40
CA GLN A 274 22.84 19.89 -7.30
C GLN A 274 21.88 19.92 -6.11
N HIS A 275 22.30 19.35 -4.98
CA HIS A 275 21.50 19.36 -3.77
C HIS A 275 21.39 20.78 -3.20
N GLU A 276 20.24 21.07 -2.60
CA GLU A 276 20.00 22.30 -1.87
C GLU A 276 20.84 22.32 -0.58
N GLY A 277 21.42 23.48 -0.26
CA GLY A 277 22.16 23.68 0.98
C GLY A 277 21.21 23.88 2.18
N ILE A 278 21.63 23.38 3.34
CA ILE A 278 20.97 23.65 4.62
C ILE A 278 21.77 24.73 5.35
N ASN A 279 21.14 25.87 5.64
CA ASN A 279 21.82 27.08 6.13
C ASN A 279 21.67 27.26 7.64
N ASN A 280 20.68 26.60 8.25
CA ASN A 280 20.31 26.77 9.65
C ASN A 280 20.90 25.70 10.59
N LEU A 281 21.98 25.02 10.18
CA LEU A 281 22.65 24.00 11.01
C LEU A 281 23.19 24.53 12.34
N ILE A 282 23.38 25.85 12.47
CA ILE A 282 23.77 26.50 13.74
C ILE A 282 22.80 26.18 14.88
N PHE A 283 21.53 25.90 14.58
CA PHE A 283 20.54 25.49 15.60
C PHE A 283 20.81 24.12 16.20
N LEU A 284 21.57 23.24 15.54
CA LEU A 284 22.02 21.99 16.15
C LEU A 284 22.83 22.27 17.43
N ILE A 285 23.70 23.29 17.37
CA ILE A 285 24.49 23.74 18.52
C ILE A 285 23.61 24.56 19.46
N LEU A 286 22.96 25.61 18.94
CA LEU A 286 22.21 26.56 19.78
C LEU A 286 21.03 25.91 20.50
N LYS A 287 20.48 24.80 20.01
CA LYS A 287 19.35 24.08 20.63
C LYS A 287 19.72 22.66 21.05
N ARG A 288 20.98 22.24 20.87
CA ARG A 288 21.45 20.88 21.24
C ARG A 288 20.57 19.78 20.64
N ILE A 289 20.21 19.97 19.37
CA ILE A 289 19.36 19.05 18.61
C ILE A 289 20.19 17.82 18.24
N ARG A 290 19.62 16.63 18.41
CA ARG A 290 20.17 15.42 17.81
C ARG A 290 19.54 15.21 16.43
N MET A 291 20.36 15.18 15.38
CA MET A 291 19.93 14.86 14.02
C MET A 291 20.64 13.59 13.57
N GLU A 292 19.88 12.53 13.34
CA GLU A 292 20.41 11.18 13.19
C GLU A 292 19.76 10.46 12.01
N GLY A 293 20.59 9.99 11.07
CA GLY A 293 20.15 9.09 10.01
C GLY A 293 20.17 7.64 10.47
N PHE A 294 19.29 6.82 9.90
CA PHE A 294 19.21 5.39 10.19
C PHE A 294 18.86 4.62 8.92
N LEU A 295 19.28 3.35 8.85
CA LEU A 295 18.92 2.44 7.77
C LEU A 295 18.24 1.22 8.35
N ILE A 296 17.09 0.87 7.78
CA ILE A 296 16.26 -0.21 8.33
C ILE A 296 16.92 -1.58 8.28
N THR A 297 17.88 -1.77 7.37
CA THR A 297 18.71 -2.97 7.27
C THR A 297 19.45 -3.29 8.57
N ASP A 298 19.78 -2.28 9.35
CA ASP A 298 20.58 -2.42 10.59
C ASP A 298 19.70 -2.79 11.80
N HIS A 299 18.38 -2.85 11.61
CA HIS A 299 17.38 -3.02 12.69
C HIS A 299 16.43 -4.20 12.47
N TYR A 300 16.68 -5.09 11.51
CA TYR A 300 15.79 -6.25 11.28
C TYR A 300 15.72 -7.22 12.48
N ASN A 301 16.68 -7.17 13.40
CA ASN A 301 16.59 -7.87 14.69
C ASN A 301 15.37 -7.44 15.53
N LEU A 302 14.82 -6.23 15.30
CA LEU A 302 13.62 -5.72 15.95
C LEU A 302 12.32 -6.12 15.24
N TYR A 303 12.37 -6.77 14.07
CA TYR A 303 11.18 -7.10 13.28
C TYR A 303 10.14 -7.94 14.04
N PRO A 304 10.52 -8.95 14.87
CA PRO A 304 9.55 -9.67 15.71
C PRO A 304 8.86 -8.75 16.75
N LYS A 305 9.60 -7.84 17.39
CA LYS A 305 9.06 -6.87 18.36
C LYS A 305 8.07 -5.91 17.68
N PHE A 306 8.42 -5.47 16.48
CA PHE A 306 7.56 -4.63 15.64
C PHE A 306 6.24 -5.33 15.29
N LEU A 307 6.29 -6.56 14.76
CA LEU A 307 5.06 -7.31 14.42
C LEU A 307 4.16 -7.53 15.64
N ASN A 308 4.75 -7.90 16.78
CA ASN A 308 4.02 -8.07 18.05
C ASN A 308 3.36 -6.77 18.53
N THR A 309 3.87 -5.61 18.13
CA THR A 309 3.28 -4.32 18.47
C THR A 309 2.19 -3.92 17.47
N VAL A 310 2.44 -4.08 16.18
CA VAL A 310 1.58 -3.51 15.13
C VAL A 310 0.41 -4.41 14.75
N LEU A 311 0.56 -5.74 14.76
CA LEU A 311 -0.53 -6.66 14.41
C LEU A 311 -1.78 -6.49 15.31
N PRO A 312 -1.65 -6.43 16.65
CA PRO A 312 -2.81 -6.19 17.51
C PRO A 312 -3.49 -4.85 17.21
N LEU A 313 -2.70 -3.80 16.92
CA LEU A 313 -3.25 -2.48 16.60
C LEU A 313 -4.04 -2.47 15.29
N ILE A 314 -3.63 -3.28 14.30
CA ILE A 314 -4.39 -3.49 13.06
C ILE A 314 -5.68 -4.26 13.36
N GLN A 315 -5.59 -5.38 14.08
CA GLN A 315 -6.74 -6.24 14.40
C GLN A 315 -7.79 -5.52 15.26
N GLU A 316 -7.37 -4.64 16.16
CA GLU A 316 -8.25 -3.81 17.00
C GLU A 316 -8.75 -2.53 16.29
N GLY A 317 -8.35 -2.30 15.03
CA GLY A 317 -8.75 -1.11 14.26
C GLY A 317 -8.16 0.21 14.79
N LYS A 318 -7.10 0.14 15.61
CA LYS A 318 -6.42 1.32 16.19
C LYS A 318 -5.45 1.99 15.22
N ILE A 319 -5.02 1.28 14.18
CA ILE A 319 -4.24 1.83 13.07
C ILE A 319 -5.05 1.68 11.79
N THR A 320 -5.18 2.81 11.09
CA THR A 320 -5.70 2.85 9.72
C THR A 320 -4.55 2.92 8.73
N TYR A 321 -4.70 2.25 7.58
CA TYR A 321 -3.69 2.23 6.55
C TYR A 321 -4.30 2.47 5.17
N VAL A 322 -3.62 3.28 4.35
CA VAL A 322 -4.06 3.59 2.98
C VAL A 322 -3.00 3.15 1.99
N GLU A 323 -3.41 2.28 1.07
CA GLU A 323 -2.65 1.82 -0.09
C GLU A 323 -3.19 2.51 -1.35
N ASP A 324 -2.27 2.92 -2.23
CA ASP A 324 -2.52 3.31 -3.60
C ASP A 324 -2.10 2.13 -4.48
N ILE A 325 -3.09 1.34 -4.91
CA ILE A 325 -2.84 0.08 -5.63
C ILE A 325 -3.07 0.32 -7.11
N VAL A 326 -2.06 -0.01 -7.93
CA VAL A 326 -2.21 -0.11 -9.38
C VAL A 326 -2.19 -1.57 -9.82
N ASP A 327 -3.10 -1.92 -10.71
CA ASP A 327 -3.23 -3.30 -11.19
C ASP A 327 -2.34 -3.57 -12.40
N GLY A 328 -1.63 -4.69 -12.35
CA GLY A 328 -0.80 -5.21 -13.41
C GLY A 328 0.59 -4.56 -13.49
N LEU A 329 1.58 -5.41 -13.75
CA LEU A 329 2.99 -5.03 -13.85
C LEU A 329 3.26 -3.92 -14.88
N LYS A 330 2.45 -3.86 -15.95
CA LYS A 330 2.49 -2.81 -16.99
C LYS A 330 2.36 -1.38 -16.44
N ASN A 331 1.69 -1.21 -15.30
CA ASN A 331 1.46 0.09 -14.68
C ASN A 331 2.56 0.47 -13.68
N GLY A 332 3.44 -0.47 -13.32
CA GLY A 332 4.54 -0.27 -12.36
C GLY A 332 5.45 0.93 -12.68
N PRO A 333 5.96 1.09 -13.92
CA PRO A 333 6.81 2.23 -14.26
C PRO A 333 6.13 3.59 -14.00
N ALA A 334 4.84 3.69 -14.29
CA ALA A 334 4.07 4.90 -14.05
C ALA A 334 3.89 5.19 -12.56
N ALA A 335 3.62 4.15 -11.77
CA ALA A 335 3.48 4.22 -10.32
C ALA A 335 4.80 4.65 -9.65
N LEU A 336 5.94 4.05 -10.03
CA LEU A 336 7.25 4.41 -9.49
C LEU A 336 7.61 5.86 -9.78
N VAL A 337 7.44 6.31 -11.04
CA VAL A 337 7.69 7.72 -11.42
C VAL A 337 6.74 8.66 -10.68
N GLY A 338 5.49 8.26 -10.47
CA GLY A 338 4.47 9.03 -9.78
C GLY A 338 4.87 9.50 -8.38
N LEU A 339 5.67 8.69 -7.67
CA LEU A 339 6.17 9.01 -6.33
C LEU A 339 6.88 10.38 -6.27
N PHE A 340 7.72 10.69 -7.25
CA PHE A 340 8.55 11.91 -7.25
C PHE A 340 7.77 13.18 -7.63
N SER A 341 6.53 13.01 -8.08
CA SER A 341 5.56 14.09 -8.28
C SER A 341 4.48 14.12 -7.20
N GLY A 342 4.54 13.19 -6.25
CA GLY A 342 3.56 13.04 -5.18
C GLY A 342 2.17 12.67 -5.69
N LYS A 343 2.08 11.85 -6.75
CA LYS A 343 0.77 11.37 -7.27
C LYS A 343 0.11 10.35 -6.35
N ASN A 344 0.90 9.50 -5.71
CA ASN A 344 0.38 8.43 -4.85
C ASN A 344 -0.36 8.99 -3.63
N VAL A 345 -1.52 8.43 -3.29
CA VAL A 345 -2.26 8.74 -2.05
C VAL A 345 -2.13 7.54 -1.11
N GLY A 346 -1.16 7.59 -0.19
CA GLY A 346 -0.80 6.45 0.67
C GLY A 346 0.41 5.67 0.14
N LYS A 347 0.51 4.39 0.49
CA LYS A 347 1.60 3.50 0.03
C LYS A 347 1.34 3.03 -1.38
N GLN A 348 2.24 3.31 -2.31
CA GLN A 348 2.14 2.82 -3.68
C GLN A 348 2.50 1.32 -3.76
N VAL A 349 1.55 0.52 -4.25
CA VAL A 349 1.67 -0.92 -4.47
C VAL A 349 1.32 -1.22 -5.93
N VAL A 350 2.03 -2.17 -6.53
CA VAL A 350 1.69 -2.76 -7.83
C VAL A 350 1.18 -4.17 -7.58
N ALA A 351 -0.08 -4.44 -7.86
CA ALA A 351 -0.64 -5.79 -7.78
C ALA A 351 -0.36 -6.52 -9.10
N ILE A 352 0.46 -7.58 -9.07
CA ILE A 352 0.76 -8.40 -10.25
C ILE A 352 -0.31 -9.47 -10.41
N ALA A 353 -0.62 -10.17 -9.33
CA ALA A 353 -1.59 -11.24 -9.28
C ALA A 353 -2.43 -11.09 -8.03
N HIS A 354 -3.73 -10.91 -8.22
CA HIS A 354 -4.69 -10.86 -7.11
C HIS A 354 -4.98 -12.29 -6.63
N GLU A 355 -4.61 -12.59 -5.39
CA GLU A 355 -5.23 -13.70 -4.64
C GLU A 355 -6.26 -13.08 -3.67
N TYR A 356 -7.33 -12.46 -4.17
CA TYR A 356 -8.42 -11.97 -3.29
C TYR A 356 -9.23 -13.12 -2.68
N PHE A 357 -9.09 -14.33 -3.23
CA PHE A 357 -9.72 -15.56 -2.76
C PHE A 357 -8.80 -16.74 -3.11
N PRO A 358 -7.68 -16.96 -2.40
CA PRO A 358 -6.75 -18.05 -2.71
C PRO A 358 -7.43 -19.42 -2.71
N ASP A 359 -8.49 -19.55 -1.91
CA ASP A 359 -9.31 -20.75 -1.77
C ASP A 359 -10.64 -20.68 -2.56
N GLY A 360 -10.82 -19.68 -3.42
CA GLY A 360 -12.05 -19.46 -4.20
C GLY A 360 -13.19 -18.76 -3.45
N ILE A 361 -14.26 -18.43 -4.17
CA ILE A 361 -15.42 -17.66 -3.64
C ILE A 361 -16.56 -18.62 -3.28
N ASP A 362 -16.99 -18.64 -2.02
CA ASP A 362 -18.12 -19.46 -1.56
C ASP A 362 -19.47 -18.76 -1.67
N ILE A 363 -19.50 -17.45 -1.45
CA ILE A 363 -20.72 -16.63 -1.49
C ILE A 363 -20.41 -15.34 -2.23
N TYR A 364 -21.22 -15.04 -3.24
CA TYR A 364 -21.17 -13.77 -3.95
C TYR A 364 -22.52 -13.06 -3.88
N PHE A 365 -22.50 -11.81 -3.43
CA PHE A 365 -23.65 -10.92 -3.53
C PHE A 365 -23.52 -10.09 -4.81
N GLU A 366 -24.31 -10.43 -5.81
CA GLU A 366 -24.30 -9.81 -7.13
C GLU A 366 -25.22 -8.58 -7.15
N ASN A 367 -24.61 -7.41 -7.35
CA ASN A 367 -25.27 -6.11 -7.50
C ASN A 367 -24.77 -5.28 -8.70
N VAL A 368 -23.75 -5.76 -9.42
CA VAL A 368 -23.05 -5.08 -10.53
C VAL A 368 -23.48 -5.63 -11.89
N GLY A 369 -23.35 -6.93 -12.13
CA GLY A 369 -23.59 -7.60 -13.41
C GLY A 369 -22.43 -7.53 -14.41
N GLY A 370 -22.69 -7.97 -15.64
CA GLY A 370 -21.75 -7.91 -16.78
C GLY A 370 -20.45 -8.68 -16.55
N LYS A 371 -19.33 -8.08 -16.96
CA LYS A 371 -17.98 -8.69 -16.84
C LYS A 371 -17.58 -9.10 -15.42
N MET A 372 -18.13 -8.44 -14.38
CA MET A 372 -17.81 -8.79 -13.00
C MET A 372 -18.39 -10.15 -12.62
N LEU A 373 -19.68 -10.37 -12.90
CA LEU A 373 -20.35 -11.66 -12.71
C LEU A 373 -19.61 -12.77 -13.47
N ASP A 374 -19.22 -12.47 -14.72
CA ASP A 374 -18.52 -13.39 -15.60
C ASP A 374 -17.16 -13.83 -15.03
N ALA A 375 -16.42 -12.90 -14.42
CA ALA A 375 -15.16 -13.17 -13.73
C ALA A 375 -15.36 -13.97 -12.43
N VAL A 376 -16.38 -13.63 -11.63
CA VAL A 376 -16.65 -14.30 -10.35
C VAL A 376 -17.02 -15.78 -10.56
N LEU A 377 -17.85 -16.10 -11.55
CA LEU A 377 -18.23 -17.48 -11.87
C LEU A 377 -17.00 -18.40 -12.06
N SER A 378 -15.96 -17.88 -12.72
CA SER A 378 -14.70 -18.58 -12.95
C SER A 378 -13.88 -18.82 -11.68
N ASN A 379 -14.09 -18.03 -10.63
CA ASN A 379 -13.35 -18.06 -9.37
C ASN A 379 -14.15 -18.61 -8.17
N MET A 380 -15.43 -18.96 -8.38
CA MET A 380 -16.28 -19.56 -7.36
C MET A 380 -15.87 -21.00 -7.02
N ASN A 381 -16.17 -21.44 -5.81
CA ASN A 381 -15.97 -22.83 -5.38
C ASN A 381 -17.08 -23.76 -5.86
N VAL A 382 -16.81 -25.07 -5.75
CA VAL A 382 -17.86 -26.09 -5.96
C VAL A 382 -18.91 -25.92 -4.85
N HIS A 383 -20.19 -25.88 -5.22
CA HIS A 383 -21.34 -25.62 -4.35
C HIS A 383 -21.46 -24.18 -3.80
N ALA A 384 -20.72 -23.23 -4.36
CA ALA A 384 -20.84 -21.83 -3.99
C ALA A 384 -22.21 -21.23 -4.36
N ARG A 385 -22.54 -20.08 -3.77
CA ARG A 385 -23.86 -19.44 -3.85
C ARG A 385 -23.76 -18.00 -4.32
N ILE A 386 -24.64 -17.59 -5.22
CA ILE A 386 -24.80 -16.22 -5.68
C ILE A 386 -26.20 -15.73 -5.30
N ALA A 387 -26.26 -14.66 -4.52
CA ALA A 387 -27.50 -13.92 -4.27
C ALA A 387 -27.51 -12.68 -5.18
N VAL A 388 -28.49 -12.59 -6.08
CA VAL A 388 -28.59 -11.52 -7.08
C VAL A 388 -29.61 -10.49 -6.60
N CYS A 389 -29.15 -9.29 -6.26
CA CYS A 389 -29.99 -8.20 -5.76
C CYS A 389 -30.02 -6.96 -6.67
N GLY A 390 -29.31 -7.01 -7.80
CA GLY A 390 -29.34 -5.96 -8.82
C GLY A 390 -28.23 -6.15 -9.86
N MET A 391 -28.23 -5.34 -10.91
CA MET A 391 -27.15 -5.29 -11.90
C MET A 391 -26.92 -3.84 -12.34
N ILE A 392 -26.39 -3.01 -11.44
CA ILE A 392 -26.30 -1.57 -11.65
C ILE A 392 -25.51 -1.19 -12.92
N SER A 393 -24.51 -1.99 -13.31
CA SER A 393 -23.74 -1.76 -14.53
C SER A 393 -24.56 -1.92 -15.81
N GLN A 394 -25.69 -2.64 -15.73
CA GLN A 394 -26.52 -3.00 -16.86
C GLN A 394 -27.74 -2.07 -17.02
N TYR A 395 -28.12 -1.30 -15.99
CA TYR A 395 -29.38 -0.54 -15.96
C TYR A 395 -29.47 0.57 -17.02
N ASN A 396 -28.34 1.16 -17.40
CA ASN A 396 -28.28 2.28 -18.34
C ASN A 396 -27.80 1.87 -19.74
N LEU A 397 -27.67 0.57 -20.01
CA LEU A 397 -27.21 0.08 -21.31
C LEU A 397 -28.39 -0.16 -22.25
N ASN A 398 -28.27 0.33 -23.49
CA ASN A 398 -29.25 0.04 -24.56
C ASN A 398 -29.23 -1.46 -24.97
N GLN A 399 -28.10 -2.13 -24.74
CA GLN A 399 -27.93 -3.56 -24.96
C GLN A 399 -27.15 -4.13 -23.77
N HIS A 400 -27.76 -5.08 -23.05
CA HIS A 400 -27.13 -5.72 -21.91
C HIS A 400 -25.92 -6.57 -22.34
N GLU A 401 -24.88 -6.55 -21.53
CA GLU A 401 -23.72 -7.43 -21.70
C GLU A 401 -24.12 -8.88 -21.34
N GLY A 402 -23.74 -9.83 -22.19
CA GLY A 402 -23.93 -11.25 -21.91
C GLY A 402 -22.94 -11.80 -20.88
N ILE A 403 -23.33 -12.91 -20.24
CA ILE A 403 -22.45 -13.70 -19.36
C ILE A 403 -21.97 -14.93 -20.15
N ASN A 404 -20.67 -15.08 -20.31
CA ASN A 404 -20.05 -16.12 -21.15
C ASN A 404 -19.70 -17.38 -20.36
N ASN A 405 -19.46 -17.24 -19.06
CA ASN A 405 -18.95 -18.27 -18.16
C ASN A 405 -20.05 -19.03 -17.40
N LEU A 406 -21.29 -19.04 -17.92
CA LEU A 406 -22.42 -19.75 -17.29
C LEU A 406 -22.20 -21.26 -17.15
N ILE A 407 -21.29 -21.85 -17.94
CA ILE A 407 -20.89 -23.25 -17.81
C ILE A 407 -20.42 -23.60 -16.40
N PHE A 408 -19.83 -22.65 -15.67
CA PHE A 408 -19.41 -22.88 -14.28
C PHE A 408 -20.55 -23.09 -13.31
N LEU A 409 -21.78 -22.63 -13.62
CA LEU A 409 -22.95 -22.98 -12.82
C LEU A 409 -23.12 -24.51 -12.76
N ILE A 410 -22.89 -25.19 -13.88
CA ILE A 410 -22.98 -26.65 -14.00
C ILE A 410 -21.70 -27.31 -13.46
N LEU A 411 -20.52 -26.86 -13.90
CA LEU A 411 -19.24 -27.49 -13.53
C LEU A 411 -18.94 -27.40 -12.04
N LYS A 412 -19.43 -26.34 -11.39
CA LYS A 412 -19.20 -26.09 -9.96
C LYS A 412 -20.46 -26.21 -9.13
N ARG A 413 -21.62 -26.59 -9.70
CA ARG A 413 -22.91 -26.70 -8.97
C ARG A 413 -23.23 -25.42 -8.17
N ILE A 414 -22.99 -24.27 -8.77
CA ILE A 414 -23.24 -22.98 -8.13
C ILE A 414 -24.75 -22.73 -8.10
N ARG A 415 -25.30 -22.37 -6.94
CA ARG A 415 -26.68 -21.89 -6.83
C ARG A 415 -26.69 -20.39 -7.07
N MET A 416 -27.35 -19.92 -8.11
CA MET A 416 -27.56 -18.49 -8.37
C MET A 416 -29.05 -18.16 -8.24
N GLU A 417 -29.39 -17.23 -7.36
CA GLU A 417 -30.77 -16.92 -7.00
C GLU A 417 -30.98 -15.41 -6.89
N GLY A 418 -31.98 -14.91 -7.62
CA GLY A 418 -32.43 -13.52 -7.48
C GLY A 418 -33.32 -13.36 -6.26
N PHE A 419 -33.21 -12.23 -5.56
CA PHE A 419 -34.16 -11.87 -4.52
C PHE A 419 -34.55 -10.39 -4.60
N LEU A 420 -35.80 -10.11 -4.25
CA LEU A 420 -36.28 -8.74 -3.99
C LEU A 420 -36.49 -8.58 -2.48
N ILE A 421 -35.97 -7.48 -1.93
CA ILE A 421 -36.08 -7.21 -0.50
C ILE A 421 -37.54 -7.10 -0.03
N THR A 422 -38.44 -6.72 -0.93
CA THR A 422 -39.88 -6.63 -0.68
C THR A 422 -40.49 -7.94 -0.21
N ASP A 423 -40.00 -9.07 -0.73
CA ASP A 423 -40.51 -10.40 -0.38
C ASP A 423 -40.08 -10.82 1.04
N HIS A 424 -39.11 -10.11 1.61
CA HIS A 424 -38.41 -10.45 2.84
C HIS A 424 -38.63 -9.44 3.97
N TYR A 425 -39.49 -8.44 3.80
CA TYR A 425 -39.76 -7.43 4.85
C TYR A 425 -40.29 -8.03 6.16
N HIS A 426 -40.92 -9.20 6.11
CA HIS A 426 -41.34 -9.95 7.31
C HIS A 426 -40.15 -10.33 8.22
N LEU A 427 -38.91 -10.32 7.70
CA LEU A 427 -37.68 -10.55 8.47
C LEU A 427 -37.13 -9.28 9.13
N TYR A 428 -37.71 -8.10 8.91
CA TYR A 428 -37.19 -6.84 9.44
C TYR A 428 -37.01 -6.83 10.98
N PRO A 429 -37.93 -7.37 11.78
CA PRO A 429 -37.71 -7.48 13.23
C PRO A 429 -36.49 -8.34 13.58
N LYS A 430 -36.28 -9.45 12.86
CA LYS A 430 -35.11 -10.31 13.04
C LYS A 430 -33.82 -9.60 12.62
N PHE A 431 -33.87 -8.83 11.53
CA PHE A 431 -32.75 -7.99 11.10
C PHE A 431 -32.34 -7.00 12.19
N LEU A 432 -33.28 -6.25 12.77
CA LEU A 432 -32.98 -5.31 13.85
C LEU A 432 -32.35 -6.00 15.07
N ASN A 433 -32.92 -7.12 15.51
CA ASN A 433 -32.39 -7.90 16.63
C ASN A 433 -30.97 -8.44 16.38
N THR A 434 -30.61 -8.66 15.11
CA THR A 434 -29.28 -9.16 14.73
C THR A 434 -28.27 -8.03 14.57
N VAL A 435 -28.68 -6.93 13.93
CA VAL A 435 -27.75 -5.88 13.46
C VAL A 435 -27.53 -4.80 14.50
N LEU A 436 -28.54 -4.45 15.32
CA LEU A 436 -28.38 -3.39 16.32
C LEU A 436 -27.27 -3.68 17.35
N PRO A 437 -27.14 -4.89 17.92
CA PRO A 437 -26.03 -5.19 18.83
C PRO A 437 -24.68 -5.05 18.13
N LEU A 438 -24.57 -5.48 16.86
CA LEU A 438 -23.33 -5.38 16.09
C LEU A 438 -22.94 -3.92 15.80
N ILE A 439 -23.91 -3.04 15.56
CA ILE A 439 -23.67 -1.59 15.44
C ILE A 439 -23.21 -1.01 16.78
N GLN A 440 -23.89 -1.35 17.88
CA GLN A 440 -23.55 -0.88 19.23
C GLN A 440 -22.15 -1.32 19.67
N GLU A 441 -21.75 -2.53 19.29
CA GLU A 441 -20.42 -3.09 19.54
C GLU A 441 -19.36 -2.58 18.53
N GLY A 442 -19.73 -1.73 17.56
CA GLY A 442 -18.82 -1.20 16.55
C GLY A 442 -18.35 -2.23 15.51
N LYS A 443 -18.97 -3.41 15.46
CA LYS A 443 -18.64 -4.50 14.51
C LYS A 443 -19.18 -4.24 13.10
N ILE A 444 -20.21 -3.39 12.97
CA ILE A 444 -20.72 -2.92 11.68
C ILE A 444 -20.49 -1.41 11.61
N THR A 445 -19.70 -0.98 10.65
CA THR A 445 -19.55 0.43 10.28
C THR A 445 -20.52 0.75 9.15
N TYR A 446 -21.38 1.74 9.36
CA TYR A 446 -22.30 2.25 8.34
C TYR A 446 -21.86 3.65 7.93
N VAL A 447 -21.69 3.86 6.62
CA VAL A 447 -21.18 5.12 6.06
C VAL A 447 -22.30 5.79 5.26
N GLU A 448 -22.53 7.06 5.57
CA GLU A 448 -23.47 7.92 4.86
C GLU A 448 -22.74 9.08 4.19
N ASP A 449 -23.18 9.42 2.98
CA ASP A 449 -22.85 10.65 2.29
C ASP A 449 -24.06 11.58 2.40
N ILE A 450 -23.99 12.51 3.34
CA ILE A 450 -25.12 13.37 3.71
C ILE A 450 -24.97 14.72 3.00
N VAL A 451 -25.99 15.08 2.21
CA VAL A 451 -26.14 16.44 1.68
C VAL A 451 -27.27 17.18 2.38
N ASP A 452 -27.00 18.42 2.78
CA ASP A 452 -27.99 19.24 3.48
C ASP A 452 -28.92 19.99 2.51
N GLY A 453 -30.21 19.90 2.77
CA GLY A 453 -31.25 20.67 2.13
C GLY A 453 -31.77 20.05 0.83
N LEU A 454 -33.10 20.04 0.70
CA LEU A 454 -33.82 19.43 -0.42
C LEU A 454 -33.36 19.96 -1.80
N LYS A 455 -32.90 21.22 -1.86
CA LYS A 455 -32.33 21.84 -3.08
C LYS A 455 -31.15 21.07 -3.68
N ASN A 456 -30.42 20.32 -2.86
CA ASN A 456 -29.27 19.52 -3.28
C ASN A 456 -29.67 18.08 -3.67
N GLY A 457 -30.93 17.69 -3.46
CA GLY A 457 -31.44 16.35 -3.75
C GLY A 457 -31.21 15.90 -5.20
N PRO A 458 -31.53 16.72 -6.23
CA PRO A 458 -31.26 16.35 -7.62
C PRO A 458 -29.78 16.09 -7.91
N ALA A 459 -28.88 16.92 -7.38
CA ALA A 459 -27.44 16.76 -7.58
C ALA A 459 -26.91 15.49 -6.89
N ALA A 460 -27.39 15.19 -5.69
CA ALA A 460 -27.06 13.95 -4.97
C ALA A 460 -27.58 12.70 -5.70
N LEU A 461 -28.79 12.74 -6.25
CA LEU A 461 -29.34 11.64 -7.05
C LEU A 461 -28.50 11.38 -8.31
N VAL A 462 -28.11 12.44 -9.03
CA VAL A 462 -27.22 12.31 -10.20
C VAL A 462 -25.84 11.80 -9.77
N GLY A 463 -25.32 12.25 -8.63
CA GLY A 463 -24.05 11.82 -8.05
C GLY A 463 -23.94 10.29 -7.90
N LEU A 464 -25.03 9.65 -7.49
CA LEU A 464 -25.13 8.19 -7.32
C LEU A 464 -24.79 7.41 -8.60
N PHE A 465 -25.21 7.90 -9.76
CA PHE A 465 -24.94 7.25 -11.05
C PHE A 465 -23.56 7.57 -11.62
N SER A 466 -22.87 8.56 -11.06
CA SER A 466 -21.51 8.94 -11.44
C SER A 466 -20.42 8.33 -10.55
N GLY A 467 -20.81 7.51 -9.56
CA GLY A 467 -19.88 6.85 -8.63
C GLY A 467 -19.15 7.81 -7.69
N LYS A 468 -19.73 8.98 -7.41
CA LYS A 468 -19.11 10.03 -6.59
C LYS A 468 -19.36 9.89 -5.09
N ASN A 469 -20.36 9.10 -4.69
CA ASN A 469 -20.72 8.93 -3.30
C ASN A 469 -19.96 7.76 -2.65
N VAL A 470 -19.71 7.87 -1.35
CA VAL A 470 -19.21 6.77 -0.50
C VAL A 470 -20.32 6.33 0.44
N GLY A 471 -20.71 5.06 0.38
CA GLY A 471 -21.80 4.55 1.21
C GLY A 471 -23.19 5.03 0.76
N LYS A 472 -24.12 5.19 1.71
CA LYS A 472 -25.51 5.58 1.42
C LYS A 472 -25.60 7.09 1.20
N GLN A 473 -26.03 7.51 0.01
CA GLN A 473 -26.42 8.90 -0.22
C GLN A 473 -27.70 9.22 0.57
N VAL A 474 -27.64 10.26 1.39
CA VAL A 474 -28.74 10.79 2.20
C VAL A 474 -28.91 12.28 1.91
N VAL A 475 -30.16 12.74 1.84
CA VAL A 475 -30.50 14.17 1.77
C VAL A 475 -31.11 14.54 3.12
N ALA A 476 -30.36 15.26 3.95
CA ALA A 476 -30.84 15.76 5.22
C ALA A 476 -31.78 16.96 4.98
N ILE A 477 -33.06 16.80 5.36
CA ILE A 477 -34.08 17.84 5.16
C ILE A 477 -34.28 18.67 6.44
N ALA A 478 -34.01 18.08 7.59
CA ALA A 478 -34.04 18.71 8.91
C ALA A 478 -33.05 18.00 9.84
N HIS A 479 -32.60 18.72 10.86
CA HIS A 479 -31.78 18.20 11.97
C HIS A 479 -32.61 18.32 13.25
N GLU A 480 -32.59 17.28 14.07
CA GLU A 480 -33.23 17.27 15.40
C GLU A 480 -32.34 17.88 16.49
#